data_AF-A0A945K239-F1
#
_entry.id   AF-A0A945K239-F1
#
_cell.length_a   1.000
_cell.length_b   1.000
_cell.length_c   1.000
_cell.angle_alpha   90.00
_cell.angle_beta   90.00
_cell.angle_gamma   90.00
#
_symmetry.space_group_name_H-M   'P 1'
#
loop_
_entity.id
_entity.type
_entity.pdbx_description
1 polymer ?
#
loop_
_entity_poly.entity_id
_entity_poly.type
_entity_poly.pdbx_seq_one_letter_code
_entity_poly.pdbx_strand_id
1 'polypeptide(L)'
;MNKVTINKRRHFFKAVTWNLLAMTITFFILTYLPPYFGFEPLDKSSVGWLVALDRVAKLIFYYFHERIWFASNWGIIKLKV
;
A
#
# COMPACT_ATOMS: atom_id res chain seq x y z
N MET A 1 32.41 -10.94 7.38
CA MET A 1 31.08 -10.35 7.09
C MET A 1 30.01 -11.27 7.64
N ASN A 2 29.29 -10.86 8.68
CA ASN A 2 28.13 -11.62 9.18
C ASN A 2 27.03 -11.62 8.11
N LYS A 3 26.65 -12.80 7.60
CA LYS A 3 25.58 -12.94 6.61
C LYS A 3 24.23 -12.74 7.29
N VAL A 4 23.54 -11.66 6.93
CA VAL A 4 22.13 -11.47 7.31
C VAL A 4 21.28 -12.34 6.37
N THR A 5 20.61 -13.36 6.91
CA THR A 5 19.69 -14.21 6.15
C THR A 5 18.27 -13.63 6.25
N ILE A 6 17.72 -13.16 5.13
CA ILE A 6 16.35 -12.66 5.08
C ILE A 6 15.40 -13.83 4.84
N ASN A 7 14.42 -14.01 5.72
CA ASN A 7 13.45 -15.09 5.59
C ASN A 7 12.47 -14.83 4.42
N LYS A 8 12.26 -15.83 3.55
CA LYS A 8 11.28 -15.79 2.44
C LYS A 8 9.87 -15.40 2.91
N ARG A 9 9.49 -15.81 4.13
CA ARG A 9 8.19 -15.46 4.74
C ARG A 9 7.99 -13.94 4.86
N ARG A 10 9.06 -13.18 5.11
CA ARG A 10 9.01 -11.70 5.20
C ARG A 10 8.52 -11.08 3.89
N HIS A 11 8.97 -11.58 2.75
CA HIS A 11 8.55 -11.07 1.45
C HIS A 11 7.08 -11.36 1.16
N PHE A 12 6.60 -12.56 1.53
CA PHE A 12 5.19 -12.92 1.40
C PHE A 12 4.29 -12.02 2.25
N PHE A 13 4.61 -11.84 3.53
CA PHE A 13 3.83 -10.95 4.40
C PHE A 13 3.85 -9.50 3.91
N LYS A 14 5.02 -8.98 3.47
CA LYS A 14 5.11 -7.63 2.88
C LYS A 14 4.17 -7.49 1.68
N ALA A 15 4.12 -8.49 0.80
CA ALA A 15 3.26 -8.47 -0.37
C ALA A 15 1.78 -8.51 0.01
N VAL A 16 1.38 -9.35 0.96
CA VAL A 16 -0.01 -9.45 1.42
C VAL A 16 -0.46 -8.16 2.12
N THR A 17 0.34 -7.64 3.05
CA THR A 17 0.04 -6.38 3.75
C THR A 17 -0.08 -5.21 2.77
N TRP A 18 0.81 -5.13 1.79
CA TRP A 18 0.76 -4.09 0.77
C TRP A 18 -0.52 -4.19 -0.10
N ASN A 19 -0.87 -5.40 -0.55
CA ASN A 19 -2.06 -5.60 -1.38
C ASN A 19 -3.34 -5.26 -0.61
N LEU A 20 -3.45 -5.69 0.66
CA LEU A 20 -4.63 -5.40 1.48
C LEU A 20 -4.82 -3.89 1.65
N LEU A 21 -3.73 -3.16 1.96
CA LEU A 21 -3.76 -1.70 2.10
C LEU A 21 -4.16 -1.03 0.77
N ALA A 22 -3.56 -1.45 -0.34
CA ALA A 22 -3.88 -0.91 -1.66
C ALA A 22 -5.34 -1.16 -2.07
N MET A 23 -5.89 -2.34 -1.78
CA MET A 23 -7.30 -2.66 -2.02
C MET A 23 -8.23 -1.78 -1.19
N THR A 24 -7.94 -1.61 0.10
CA THR A 24 -8.72 -0.73 0.98
C THR A 24 -8.72 0.73 0.51
N ILE A 25 -7.55 1.25 0.11
CA ILE A 25 -7.43 2.62 -0.43
C ILE A 25 -8.27 2.78 -1.70
N THR A 26 -8.16 1.83 -2.63
CA THR A 26 -8.92 1.85 -3.90
C THR A 26 -10.42 1.84 -3.63
N PHE A 27 -10.87 0.92 -2.76
CA PHE A 27 -12.27 0.79 -2.39
C PHE A 27 -12.78 2.08 -1.75
N PHE A 28 -11.98 2.70 -0.88
CA PHE A 28 -12.35 3.95 -0.22
C PHE A 28 -12.48 5.10 -1.22
N ILE A 29 -11.47 5.28 -2.08
CA ILE A 29 -11.45 6.37 -3.06
C ILE A 29 -12.56 6.20 -4.10
N LEU A 30 -12.78 5.00 -4.63
CA LEU A 30 -13.80 4.81 -5.67
C LEU A 30 -15.22 4.76 -5.13
N THR A 31 -15.44 4.34 -3.87
CA THR A 31 -16.79 4.25 -3.29
C THR A 31 -17.21 5.56 -2.64
N TYR A 32 -16.33 6.18 -1.85
CA TYR A 32 -16.70 7.33 -1.02
C TYR A 32 -16.39 8.66 -1.67
N LEU A 33 -15.40 8.76 -2.56
CA LEU A 33 -15.00 10.04 -3.12
C LEU A 33 -15.96 10.60 -4.19
N PRO A 34 -16.55 9.81 -5.12
CA PRO A 34 -17.38 10.36 -6.20
C PRO A 34 -18.56 11.23 -5.75
N PRO A 35 -19.33 10.87 -4.70
CA PRO A 35 -20.45 11.70 -4.22
C PRO A 35 -20.04 13.10 -3.78
N TYR A 36 -18.83 13.29 -3.22
CA TYR A 36 -18.37 14.62 -2.77
C TYR A 36 -18.10 15.60 -3.91
N PHE A 37 -17.88 15.09 -5.12
CA PHE A 37 -17.60 15.91 -6.29
C PHE A 37 -18.82 16.07 -7.21
N GLY A 38 -19.99 15.60 -6.79
CA GLY A 38 -21.23 15.74 -7.56
C GLY A 38 -21.25 14.91 -8.85
N PHE A 39 -20.37 13.92 -8.98
CA PHE A 39 -20.34 13.04 -10.14
C PHE A 39 -21.26 11.84 -9.93
N GLU A 40 -22.08 11.55 -10.93
CA GLU A 40 -22.79 10.27 -10.99
C GLU A 40 -21.77 9.13 -11.18
N PRO A 41 -22.02 7.93 -10.61
CA PRO A 41 -21.07 6.82 -10.58
C PRO A 41 -20.62 6.29 -11.96
N LEU A 42 -21.18 6.80 -13.05
CA LEU A 42 -20.96 6.35 -14.42
C LEU A 42 -20.38 7.42 -15.36
N ASP A 43 -20.06 8.62 -14.87
CA ASP A 43 -19.46 9.63 -15.73
C ASP A 43 -17.99 9.30 -16.04
N LYS A 44 -17.73 8.88 -17.29
CA LYS A 44 -16.39 8.50 -17.77
C LYS A 44 -15.38 9.64 -17.66
N SER A 45 -15.84 10.89 -17.69
CA SER A 45 -15.00 12.08 -17.51
C SER A 45 -14.30 12.07 -16.13
N SER A 46 -15.00 11.58 -15.12
CA SER A 46 -14.56 11.66 -13.72
C SER A 46 -13.72 10.48 -13.26
N VAL A 47 -13.73 9.38 -14.02
CA VAL A 47 -12.93 8.20 -13.70
C VAL A 47 -11.44 8.47 -13.84
N GLY A 48 -11.02 9.28 -14.83
CA GLY A 48 -9.60 9.54 -15.10
C GLY A 48 -8.88 10.21 -13.92
N TRP A 49 -9.47 11.26 -13.35
CA TRP A 49 -8.86 11.98 -12.22
C TRP A 49 -8.95 11.18 -10.91
N LEU A 50 -10.03 10.42 -10.69
CA LEU A 50 -10.15 9.51 -9.53
C LEU A 50 -9.05 8.43 -9.55
N VAL A 51 -8.77 7.85 -10.72
CA VAL A 51 -7.68 6.89 -10.89
C VAL A 51 -6.33 7.54 -10.64
N ALA A 52 -6.10 8.76 -11.14
CA ALA A 52 -4.87 9.50 -10.85
C ALA A 52 -4.69 9.75 -9.34
N LEU A 53 -5.76 10.14 -8.65
CA LEU A 53 -5.77 10.36 -7.21
C LEU A 53 -5.50 9.07 -6.43
N ASP A 54 -6.14 7.96 -6.81
CA ASP A 54 -5.86 6.63 -6.25
C ASP A 54 -4.39 6.23 -6.40
N ARG A 55 -3.78 6.49 -7.56
CA ARG A 55 -2.36 6.21 -7.78
C ARG A 55 -1.46 7.07 -6.89
N VAL A 56 -1.73 8.36 -6.79
CA VAL A 56 -0.95 9.26 -5.91
C VAL A 56 -1.11 8.85 -4.44
N ALA A 57 -2.32 8.54 -4.00
CA ALA A 57 -2.58 8.07 -2.65
C ALA A 57 -1.80 6.78 -2.35
N LYS A 58 -1.82 5.80 -3.26
CA LYS A 58 -1.02 4.59 -3.12
C LYS A 58 0.48 4.87 -3.06
N LEU A 59 1.01 5.80 -3.82
CA LEU A 59 2.44 6.16 -3.73
C LEU A 59 2.81 6.71 -2.35
N ILE A 60 1.95 7.57 -1.78
CA ILE A 60 2.14 8.11 -0.43
C ILE A 60 2.08 6.98 0.60
N PHE A 61 1.04 6.15 0.56
CA PHE A 61 0.88 5.02 1.47
C PHE A 61 1.99 3.96 1.30
N TYR A 62 2.51 3.78 0.08
CA TYR A 62 3.65 2.89 -0.18
C TYR A 62 4.89 3.34 0.57
N TYR A 63 5.20 4.64 0.50
CA TYR A 63 6.33 5.21 1.22
C TYR A 63 6.20 5.00 2.74
N PHE A 64 5.02 5.28 3.31
CA PHE A 64 4.78 5.04 4.74
C PHE A 64 4.85 3.56 5.10
N HIS A 65 4.24 2.69 4.29
CA HIS A 65 4.28 1.24 4.48
C HIS A 65 5.72 0.72 4.48
N GLU A 66 6.55 1.18 3.54
CA GLU A 66 7.96 0.80 3.48
C GLU A 66 8.74 1.31 4.69
N ARG A 67 8.49 2.55 5.15
CA ARG A 67 9.12 3.11 6.36
C ARG A 67 8.75 2.32 7.62
N ILE A 68 7.47 1.96 7.78
CA ILE A 68 7.00 1.13 8.89
C ILE A 68 7.63 -0.27 8.81
N TRP A 69 7.70 -0.85 7.62
CA TRP A 69 8.30 -2.17 7.40
C TRP A 69 9.82 -2.19 7.62
N PHE A 70 10.49 -1.06 7.36
CA PHE A 70 11.91 -0.88 7.65
C PHE A 70 12.17 -0.71 9.15
N ALA A 71 11.30 0.02 9.85
CA ALA A 71 11.37 0.16 11.31
C ALA A 71 11.01 -1.14 12.05
N SER A 72 10.20 -2.01 11.42
CA SER A 72 9.85 -3.32 11.98
C SER A 72 11.03 -4.29 11.92
N ASN A 73 11.47 -4.78 13.09
CA ASN A 73 12.55 -5.76 13.21
C ASN A 73 12.08 -7.21 12.87
N TRP A 74 10.88 -7.35 12.30
CA TRP A 74 10.22 -8.63 12.11
C TRP A 74 10.91 -9.46 11.02
N GLY A 75 11.34 -10.66 11.41
CA GLY A 75 12.03 -11.61 10.52
C GLY A 75 13.52 -11.33 10.31
N ILE A 76 14.11 -10.37 11.03
CA ILE A 76 15.56 -10.19 11.10
C ILE A 76 16.09 -11.10 12.20
N ILE A 77 16.64 -12.25 11.81
CA ILE A 77 17.35 -13.14 12.72
C ILE A 77 18.73 -12.53 12.95
N LYS A 78 18.90 -11.77 14.03
CA LYS A 78 20.23 -11.36 14.48
C LYS A 78 20.90 -12.58 15.10
N LEU A 79 21.90 -13.13 14.42
CA LEU A 79 22.75 -14.17 15.00
C LEU A 79 23.37 -13.61 16.28
N LYS A 80 23.03 -14.21 17.42
CA LYS A 80 23.59 -13.88 18.73
C LYS A 80 25.01 -14.44 18.74
N VAL A 81 26.02 -13.56 18.78
CA VAL A 81 27.40 -13.92 19.15
C VAL A 81 27.43 -14.05 20.66
#